data_AF-A0A847YWR1-F1
#
_entry.id   AF-A0A847YWR1-F1
#
_cell.length_a   1.000
_cell.length_b   1.000
_cell.length_c   1.000
_cell.angle_alpha   90.00
_cell.angle_beta   90.00
_cell.angle_gamma   90.00
#
_symmetry.space_group_name_H-M   'P 1'
#
loop_
_entity.id
_entity.type
_entity.pdbx_description
1 polymer ?
#
loop_
_entity_poly.entity_id
_entity_poly.type
_entity_poly.pdbx_seq_one_letter_code
_entity_poly.pdbx_strand_id
1 'polypeptide(L)' 'MTTATLIQVGKKLKKARQKRSLTQQQVADKVGIHVSYYYRIERGVVNPSIEILEQVCKVLKIKGSEILPF' A
#
# COMPACT_ATOMS: atom_id res chain seq x y z
N MET A 1 6.26 2.03 12.18
CA MET A 1 5.23 0.99 12.39
C MET A 1 5.90 -0.28 12.88
N THR A 2 5.27 -1.06 13.76
CA THR A 2 5.80 -2.38 14.14
C THR A 2 5.68 -3.36 12.97
N THR A 3 6.47 -4.43 12.97
CA THR A 3 6.42 -5.46 11.91
C THR A 3 5.01 -6.05 11.76
N ALA A 4 4.32 -6.30 12.88
CA ALA A 4 2.94 -6.78 12.88
C ALA A 4 1.99 -5.78 12.19
N THR A 5 2.11 -4.49 12.51
CA THR A 5 1.33 -3.43 11.87
C THR A 5 1.62 -3.34 10.37
N LEU A 6 2.89 -3.42 9.95
CA LEU A 6 3.27 -3.38 8.53
C LEU A 6 2.65 -4.51 7.72
N ILE A 7 2.65 -5.73 8.26
CA ILE A 7 2.02 -6.89 7.61
C ILE A 7 0.51 -6.68 7.46
N GLN A 8 -0.15 -6.15 8.49
CA GLN A 8 -1.59 -5.88 8.44
C GLN A 8 -1.92 -4.80 7.40
N VAL A 9 -1.18 -3.69 7.40
CA VAL A 9 -1.33 -2.61 6.41
C VAL A 9 -1.12 -3.15 5.00
N GLY A 10 -0.02 -3.87 4.75
CA GLY A 10 0.29 -4.47 3.44
C GLY A 10 -0.82 -5.38 2.93
N LYS A 11 -1.39 -6.24 3.79
CA LYS A 11 -2.53 -7.09 3.44
C LYS A 11 -3.78 -6.28 3.05
N LYS A 12 -4.07 -5.20 3.77
CA LYS A 12 -5.22 -4.34 3.45
C LYS A 12 -5.01 -3.58 2.13
N LEU A 13 -3.80 -3.07 1.88
CA LEU A 13 -3.43 -2.46 0.60
C LEU A 13 -3.59 -3.44 -0.57
N LYS A 14 -3.09 -4.67 -0.42
CA LYS A 14 -3.24 -5.74 -1.42
C LYS A 14 -4.70 -6.03 -1.73
N LYS A 15 -5.54 -6.17 -0.70
CA LYS A 15 -6.98 -6.38 -0.85
C LYS A 15 -7.64 -5.21 -1.60
N ALA A 16 -7.33 -3.97 -1.23
CA ALA A 16 -7.86 -2.78 -1.89
C ALA A 16 -7.43 -2.71 -3.37
N ARG A 17 -6.17 -3.02 -3.68
CA ARG A 17 -5.68 -3.12 -5.05
C ARG A 17 -6.45 -4.15 -5.88
N GLN A 18 -6.64 -5.35 -5.34
CA GLN A 18 -7.38 -6.42 -6.01
C GLN A 18 -8.85 -6.05 -6.25
N LYS A 19 -9.51 -5.37 -5.31
CA LYS A 19 -10.87 -4.84 -5.49
C LYS A 19 -10.98 -3.81 -6.61
N ARG A 20 -9.87 -3.15 -6.97
CA ARG A 20 -9.78 -2.19 -8.07
C ARG A 20 -9.29 -2.82 -9.37
N SER A 21 -9.06 -4.14 -9.40
CA SER A 21 -8.50 -4.87 -10.55
C SER A 21 -7.19 -4.29 -11.07
N LEU A 22 -6.36 -3.72 -10.19
CA LEU A 22 -5.06 -3.14 -10.54
C LEU A 22 -3.94 -4.16 -10.33
N THR A 23 -2.95 -4.16 -11.22
CA THR A 23 -1.68 -4.86 -11.01
C THR A 23 -0.76 -4.08 -10.07
N GLN A 24 0.26 -4.73 -9.52
CA GLN A 24 1.27 -4.04 -8.71
C GLN A 24 2.01 -2.97 -9.52
N GLN A 25 2.31 -3.27 -10.79
CA GLN A 25 2.93 -2.33 -11.72
C GLN A 25 2.06 -1.08 -11.90
N GLN A 26 0.75 -1.24 -12.15
CA GLN A 26 -0.16 -0.11 -12.34
C GLN A 26 -0.28 0.80 -11.11
N VAL A 27 -0.17 0.27 -9.89
CA VAL A 27 -0.15 1.12 -8.68
C VAL A 27 1.19 1.83 -8.57
N ALA A 28 2.30 1.11 -8.77
CA ALA A 28 3.64 1.67 -8.72
C ALA A 28 3.83 2.81 -9.73
N ASP A 29 3.38 2.64 -10.97
CA ASP A 29 3.43 3.66 -12.02
C ASP A 29 2.64 4.92 -11.64
N LYS A 30 1.42 4.75 -11.09
CA LYS A 30 0.57 5.87 -10.67
C LYS A 30 1.11 6.64 -9.46
N VAL A 31 1.90 5.99 -8.63
CA VAL A 31 2.56 6.59 -7.45
C VAL A 31 3.94 7.15 -7.83
N GLY A 32 4.53 6.72 -8.94
CA GLY A 32 5.88 7.14 -9.34
C GLY A 32 6.99 6.40 -8.58
N ILE A 33 6.77 5.15 -8.21
CA ILE A 33 7.74 4.30 -7.49
C ILE A 33 8.05 3.04 -8.28
N HIS A 34 9.16 2.38 -7.95
CA HIS A 34 9.51 1.09 -8.54
C HIS A 34 8.55 -0.02 -8.05
N VAL A 35 8.14 -0.92 -8.95
CA VAL A 35 7.20 -2.02 -8.64
C VAL A 35 7.68 -2.93 -7.51
N SER A 36 9.00 -3.17 -7.42
CA SER A 36 9.58 -3.98 -6.33
C SER A 36 9.40 -3.32 -4.95
N TYR A 37 9.38 -1.98 -4.89
CA TYR A 37 9.11 -1.26 -3.65
C TYR A 37 7.65 -1.42 -3.24
N TYR A 38 6.71 -1.26 -4.18
CA TYR A 38 5.30 -1.51 -3.92
C TYR A 38 5.01 -2.97 -3.52
N TYR A 39 5.64 -3.94 -4.17
CA TYR A 39 5.58 -5.35 -3.80
C TYR A 39 6.02 -5.58 -2.35
N ARG A 40 7.12 -4.95 -1.92
CA ARG A 40 7.62 -5.02 -0.54
C ARG A 40 6.67 -4.36 0.46
N ILE A 41 6.00 -3.28 0.08
CA ILE A 41 4.97 -2.62 0.89
C ILE A 41 3.80 -3.59 1.14
N GLU A 42 3.27 -4.25 0.11
CA GLU A 42 2.16 -5.21 0.26
C GLU A 42 2.50 -6.40 1.16
N ARG A 43 3.79 -6.76 1.25
CA ARG A 43 4.28 -7.82 2.14
C ARG A 43 4.57 -7.34 3.56
N GLY A 44 4.57 -6.04 3.82
CA GLY A 44 4.92 -5.47 5.11
C GLY A 44 6.40 -5.60 5.49
N VAL A 45 7.29 -5.72 4.49
CA VAL A 45 8.75 -5.86 4.72
C VAL A 45 9.50 -4.53 4.60
N VAL A 46 8.79 -3.45 4.30
CA VAL A 46 9.30 -2.07 4.32
C VAL A 46 8.27 -1.16 4.95
N ASN A 47 8.75 -0.14 5.65
CA ASN A 47 7.93 0.93 6.17
C ASN A 47 7.90 2.09 5.13
N PRO A 48 6.81 2.31 4.39
CA PRO A 48 6.72 3.44 3.48
C PRO A 48 6.70 4.77 4.24
N SER A 49 7.11 5.86 3.58
CA SER A 49 6.86 7.20 4.11
C SER A 49 5.35 7.48 4.14
N ILE A 50 4.93 8.47 4.94
CA ILE A 50 3.53 8.90 5.00
C ILE A 50 3.06 9.39 3.62
N GLU A 51 3.91 10.13 2.90
CA GLU A 51 3.63 10.62 1.56
C GLU A 51 3.34 9.49 0.56
N ILE A 52 4.19 8.46 0.50
CA ILE A 52 3.96 7.29 -0.36
C ILE A 52 2.68 6.57 0.05
N LEU A 53 2.45 6.39 1.35
CA LEU A 53 1.25 5.74 1.85
C LEU A 53 -0.02 6.52 1.46
N GLU A 54 0.02 7.84 1.54
CA GLU A 54 -1.08 8.72 1.13
C GLU A 54 -1.37 8.60 -0.38
N GLN A 55 -0.32 8.64 -1.22
CA GLN A 55 -0.45 8.47 -2.66
C GLN A 55 -1.04 7.10 -3.03
N VAL A 56 -0.57 6.03 -2.39
CA VAL A 56 -1.14 4.68 -2.56
C VAL A 56 -2.62 4.67 -2.16
N CYS A 57 -2.99 5.25 -1.02
CA CYS A 57 -4.39 5.37 -0.60
C CYS A 57 -5.26 6.10 -1.63
N LYS A 58 -4.76 7.20 -2.21
CA LYS A 58 -5.45 7.94 -3.28
C LYS A 58 -5.67 7.08 -4.52
N VAL A 59 -4.63 6.38 -4.98
CA VAL A 59 -4.70 5.49 -6.16
C VAL A 59 -5.69 4.34 -5.94
N LEU A 60 -5.68 3.75 -4.74
CA LEU A 60 -6.57 2.66 -4.37
C LEU A 60 -7.98 3.13 -3.97
N LYS A 61 -8.17 4.44 -3.79
CA LYS A 61 -9.40 5.09 -3.32
C LYS A 61 -9.89 4.45 -2.02
N ILE A 62 -9.02 4.46 -1.01
CA ILE A 62 -9.27 4.00 0.37
C ILE A 62 -8.80 5.06 1.36
N LYS A 63 -9.43 5.10 2.54
CA LYS A 63 -9.03 6.03 3.61
C LYS A 63 -7.91 5.45 4.47
N GLY A 64 -7.08 6.33 5.04
CA GLY A 64 -6.04 5.94 6.00
C GLY A 64 -6.59 5.17 7.21
N SER A 65 -7.79 5.53 7.69
CA SER A 65 -8.48 4.83 8.78
C SER A 65 -8.90 3.40 8.44
N GLU A 66 -9.09 3.07 7.16
CA GLU A 66 -9.39 1.70 6.76
C GLU A 66 -8.15 0.81 6.86
N ILE A 67 -6.95 1.38 6.70
CA ILE A 67 -5.69 0.64 6.65
C ILE A 67 -4.90 0.64 7.96
N LEU A 68 -4.86 1.74 8.69
CA LEU A 68 -4.08 1.90 9.92
C LEU A 68 -4.87 1.46 11.17
N PRO A 69 -4.18 0.98 12.23
CA PRO A 69 -4.82 0.51 13.46
C PRO A 69 -4.85 1.63 14.52
N PHE A 70 -5.77 2.59 14.36
CA PHE A 70 -6.04 3.63 15.36
C PHE A 70 -7.53 3.72 15.66
#